data_AF-A0A5C9ABZ3-F1
#
_entry.id   AF-A0A5C9ABZ3-F1
#
_cell.length_a   1.000
_cell.length_b   1.000
_cell.length_c   1.000
_cell.angle_alpha   90.00
_cell.angle_beta   90.00
_cell.angle_gamma   90.00
#
_symmetry.space_group_name_H-M   'P 1'
#
loop_
_entity.id
_entity.type
_entity.pdbx_description
1 polymer ?
#
loop_
_entity_poly.entity_id
_entity_poly.type
_entity_poly.pdbx_seq_one_letter_code
_entity_poly.pdbx_strand_id
1 'polypeptide(L)'
;MATVLTKGEIVLFALRKFAIASNASLTDVEPQSIEDGVNDLEDMMSEWMINPGDIGYAFATGDEQPLPDDESGLPRKYKHAVGYQLLLRML
;
A
#
# COMPACT_ATOMS: atom_id res chain seq x y z
N MET A 1 6.58 1.89 22.03
CA MET A 1 6.22 2.79 20.91
C MET A 1 5.51 1.96 19.87
N ALA A 2 4.23 2.22 19.59
CA ALA A 2 3.55 1.54 18.50
C ALA A 2 4.25 1.96 17.21
N THR A 3 4.89 1.02 16.52
CA THR A 3 5.56 1.27 15.25
C THR A 3 4.49 1.63 14.22
N VAL A 4 4.57 2.84 13.69
CA VAL A 4 3.61 3.34 12.70
C VAL A 4 3.74 2.49 11.42
N LEU A 5 2.60 2.17 10.81
CA LEU A 5 2.56 1.44 9.55
C LEU A 5 2.74 2.45 8.41
N THR A 6 3.79 2.31 7.61
CA THR A 6 4.01 3.19 6.44
C THR A 6 3.26 2.67 5.21
N LYS A 7 3.00 3.55 4.25
CA LYS A 7 2.40 3.19 2.95
C LYS A 7 3.27 2.16 2.22
N GLY A 8 4.58 2.39 2.20
CA GLY A 8 5.56 1.49 1.60
C GLY A 8 5.58 0.10 2.23
N GLU A 9 5.33 -0.05 3.54
CA GLU A 9 5.23 -1.37 4.17
C GLU A 9 4.05 -2.21 3.64
N ILE A 10 2.94 -1.56 3.27
CA ILE A 10 1.74 -2.21 2.72
C ILE A 10 2.00 -2.59 1.27
N VAL A 11 2.53 -1.67 0.48
CA VAL A 11 2.86 -1.86 -0.94
C VAL A 11 3.90 -2.98 -1.10
N LEU A 12 4.98 -2.94 -0.31
CA LEU A 12 6.02 -3.96 -0.33
C LEU A 12 5.48 -5.35 0.04
N PHE A 13 4.50 -5.42 0.95
CA PHE A 13 3.84 -6.68 1.26
C PHE A 13 3.06 -7.23 0.05
N ALA A 14 2.32 -6.36 -0.64
CA ALA A 14 1.54 -6.74 -1.82
C ALA A 14 2.45 -7.18 -2.98
N LEU A 15 3.45 -6.37 -3.33
CA LEU A 15 4.40 -6.65 -4.41
C LEU A 15 5.20 -7.93 -4.18
N ARG A 16 5.67 -8.17 -2.95
CA ARG A 16 6.40 -9.42 -2.63
C ARG A 16 5.54 -10.66 -2.83
N LYS A 17 4.24 -10.60 -2.51
CA LYS A 17 3.34 -11.74 -2.63
C LYS A 17 2.82 -11.93 -4.06
N PHE A 18 2.69 -10.86 -4.82
CA PHE A 18 2.51 -10.92 -6.27
C PHE A 18 3.71 -11.62 -6.94
N ALA A 19 4.93 -11.22 -6.56
CA ALA A 19 6.17 -11.79 -7.09
C ALA A 19 6.38 -13.28 -6.74
N ILE A 20 5.71 -13.84 -5.72
CA ILE A 20 5.76 -15.29 -5.44
C ILE A 20 5.18 -16.13 -6.61
N ALA A 21 4.33 -15.56 -7.47
CA ALA A 21 3.89 -16.20 -8.71
C ALA A 21 4.91 -16.09 -9.87
N SER A 22 5.87 -15.15 -9.78
CA SER A 22 6.93 -14.94 -10.77
C SER A 22 8.23 -15.61 -10.33
N ASN A 23 8.36 -16.91 -10.61
CA ASN A 23 9.58 -17.70 -10.35
C ASN A 23 10.82 -17.25 -11.16
N ALA A 24 10.77 -16.10 -11.85
CA ALA A 24 11.83 -15.58 -12.72
C ALA A 24 12.53 -14.32 -12.17
N SER A 25 11.94 -13.59 -11.21
CA SER A 25 12.44 -12.29 -10.72
C SER A 25 12.68 -12.31 -9.21
N LEU A 26 13.77 -12.95 -8.79
CA LEU A 26 14.33 -12.88 -7.43
C LEU A 26 15.17 -11.60 -7.22
N THR A 27 14.88 -10.55 -8.00
CA THR A 27 15.51 -9.23 -7.95
C THR A 27 14.67 -8.29 -7.11
N ASP A 28 15.33 -7.40 -6.37
CA ASP A 28 14.69 -6.39 -5.52
C ASP A 28 13.56 -5.67 -6.26
N VAL A 29 12.49 -5.34 -5.52
CA VAL A 29 11.36 -4.58 -6.06
C VAL A 29 11.90 -3.25 -6.59
N GLU A 30 11.61 -2.94 -7.86
CA GLU A 30 12.07 -1.71 -8.48
C GLU A 30 11.45 -0.49 -7.78
N PRO A 31 12.21 0.61 -7.57
CA PRO A 31 11.69 1.80 -6.89
C PRO A 31 10.41 2.35 -7.53
N GLN A 32 10.34 2.32 -8.86
CA GLN A 32 9.15 2.75 -9.62
C GLN A 32 7.92 1.90 -9.30
N SER A 33 8.07 0.58 -9.16
CA SER A 33 6.95 -0.29 -8.76
C SER A 33 6.43 0.02 -7.36
N ILE A 34 7.27 0.53 -6.46
CA ILE A 34 6.85 0.98 -5.13
C ILE A 34 6.07 2.29 -5.24
N GLU A 35 6.55 3.26 -6.01
CA GLU A 35 5.86 4.54 -6.25
C GLU A 35 4.49 4.33 -6.91
N ASP A 36 4.43 3.51 -7.96
CA ASP A 36 3.18 3.15 -8.64
C ASP A 36 2.22 2.45 -7.67
N GLY A 37 2.72 1.49 -6.89
CA GLY A 37 1.91 0.78 -5.89
C GLY A 37 1.41 1.67 -4.75
N VAL A 38 2.11 2.78 -4.43
CA VAL A 38 1.63 3.77 -3.46
C VAL A 38 0.47 4.58 -4.06
N ASN A 39 0.51 4.93 -5.34
CA ASN A 39 -0.62 5.56 -6.02
C ASN A 39 -1.84 4.63 -6.09
N ASP A 40 -1.63 3.35 -6.42
CA ASP A 40 -2.71 2.35 -6.40
C ASP A 40 -3.32 2.17 -5.00
N LEU A 41 -2.49 2.28 -3.95
CA LEU A 41 -2.95 2.25 -2.57
C LEU A 41 -3.82 3.47 -2.26
N GLU A 42 -3.40 4.68 -2.61
CA GLU A 42 -4.17 5.91 -2.41
C GLU A 42 -5.52 5.87 -3.14
N ASP A 43 -5.53 5.41 -4.40
CA ASP A 43 -6.75 5.23 -5.17
C ASP A 43 -7.70 4.23 -4.52
N MET A 44 -7.19 3.06 -4.09
CA MET A 44 -7.98 2.05 -3.40
C MET A 44 -8.55 2.59 -2.08
N MET A 45 -7.76 3.34 -1.32
CA MET A 45 -8.20 3.93 -0.07
C MET A 45 -9.23 5.03 -0.29
N SER A 46 -9.13 5.79 -1.39
CA SER A 46 -10.11 6.81 -1.78
C SER A 46 -11.48 6.17 -2.10
N GLU A 47 -11.49 5.01 -2.75
CA GLU A 47 -12.72 4.26 -3.02
C GLU A 47 -13.34 3.73 -1.72
N TRP A 48 -12.49 3.28 -0.78
CA TRP A 48 -12.94 2.76 0.51
C TRP A 48 -13.58 3.82 1.39
N MET A 49 -13.26 5.11 1.22
CA MET A 49 -13.96 6.21 1.89
C MET A 49 -15.47 6.20 1.62
N ILE A 50 -15.89 5.67 0.47
CA ILE A 50 -17.31 5.55 0.10
C ILE A 50 -17.91 4.27 0.70
N ASN A 51 -17.22 3.15 0.56
CA ASN A 51 -17.63 1.84 1.09
C ASN A 51 -16.37 0.96 1.27
N PRO A 52 -16.01 0.54 2.48
CA PRO A 52 -16.80 0.47 3.73
C PRO A 52 -16.94 1.76 4.56
N GLY A 53 -16.34 2.87 4.14
CA GLY A 53 -16.25 4.13 4.88
C GLY A 53 -14.84 4.43 5.38
N ASP A 54 -14.66 5.55 6.05
CA ASP A 54 -13.37 5.97 6.61
C ASP A 54 -12.87 4.96 7.67
N ILE A 55 -11.71 4.35 7.41
CA ILE A 55 -11.04 3.41 8.30
C ILE A 55 -9.82 4.02 9.02
N GLY A 56 -9.63 5.33 8.92
CA GLY A 56 -8.53 6.08 9.53
C GLY A 56 -7.25 6.10 8.69
N TYR A 57 -7.36 6.01 7.36
CA TYR A 57 -6.21 6.13 6.47
C TYR A 57 -5.77 7.59 6.33
N ALA A 58 -4.46 7.81 6.36
CA ALA A 58 -3.85 9.12 6.16
C ALA A 58 -3.42 9.29 4.69
N PHE A 59 -4.23 10.04 3.94
CA PHE A 59 -3.93 10.45 2.56
C PHE A 59 -2.77 11.45 2.53
N ALA A 60 -2.08 11.52 1.40
CA ALA A 60 -1.16 12.62 1.12
C ALA A 60 -1.87 13.98 1.20
N THR A 61 -1.15 15.00 1.67
CA THR A 61 -1.72 16.34 1.92
C THR A 61 -1.77 17.19 0.65
N GLY A 62 -2.96 17.63 0.25
CA GLY A 62 -3.13 18.59 -0.85
C GLY A 62 -2.71 18.02 -2.20
N ASP A 63 -1.77 18.70 -2.87
CA ASP A 63 -1.22 18.32 -4.18
C ASP A 63 0.13 17.57 -4.07
N GLU A 64 0.52 17.12 -2.87
CA GLU A 64 1.77 16.37 -2.67
C GLU A 64 1.65 14.94 -3.19
N GLN A 65 2.71 14.46 -3.84
CA GLN A 65 2.76 13.05 -4.25
C GLN A 65 2.89 12.16 -3.02
N PRO A 66 2.13 11.05 -2.96
CA PRO A 66 2.18 10.14 -1.83
C PRO A 66 3.53 9.40 -1.82
N LEU A 67 4.22 9.43 -0.68
CA LEU A 67 5.55 8.83 -0.54
C LEU A 67 5.49 7.48 0.20
N PRO A 68 6.41 6.54 -0.12
CA PRO A 68 6.46 5.24 0.57
C PRO A 68 6.73 5.35 2.08
N ASP A 69 7.47 6.39 2.50
CA ASP A 69 7.81 6.63 3.90
C ASP A 69 6.70 7.31 4.69
N ASP A 70 5.63 7.77 4.03
CA ASP A 70 4.49 8.38 4.69
C ASP A 70 3.78 7.39 5.63
N GLU A 71 3.30 7.91 6.74
CA GLU A 71 2.43 7.17 7.63
C GLU A 71 1.11 6.85 6.92
N SER A 72 0.66 5.59 6.98
CA SER A 72 -0.62 5.20 6.40
C SER A 72 -1.82 5.62 7.27
N GLY A 73 -1.60 6.09 8.50
CA GLY A 73 -2.66 6.31 9.49
C GLY A 73 -3.29 5.03 10.07
N LEU A 74 -3.09 3.89 9.42
CA LEU A 74 -3.74 2.63 9.78
C LEU A 74 -3.04 1.91 10.93
N PRO A 75 -3.82 1.32 11.86
CA PRO A 75 -3.29 0.35 12.81
C PRO A 75 -2.61 -0.83 12.12
N ARG A 76 -1.44 -1.27 12.62
CA ARG A 76 -0.65 -2.39 12.04
C ARG A 76 -1.43 -3.68 11.80
N LYS A 77 -2.50 -3.94 12.56
CA LYS A 77 -3.40 -5.09 12.35
C LYS A 77 -4.04 -5.12 10.95
N TYR A 78 -4.20 -3.96 10.29
CA TYR A 78 -4.79 -3.84 8.96
C TYR A 78 -3.80 -4.08 7.82
N LYS A 79 -2.49 -4.14 8.09
CA LYS A 79 -1.44 -4.36 7.07
C LYS A 79 -1.77 -5.49 6.10
N HIS A 80 -2.18 -6.64 6.64
CA HIS A 80 -2.48 -7.81 5.84
C HIS A 80 -3.76 -7.65 5.04
N ALA A 81 -4.84 -7.13 5.66
CA ALA A 81 -6.13 -6.96 4.99
C ALA A 81 -6.01 -6.00 3.80
N VAL A 82 -5.42 -4.82 4.02
CA VAL A 82 -5.20 -3.82 2.96
C VAL A 82 -4.20 -4.32 1.94
N GLY A 83 -3.09 -4.92 2.38
CA GLY A 83 -2.07 -5.45 1.47
C GLY A 83 -2.56 -6.57 0.57
N TYR A 84 -3.47 -7.43 1.03
CA TYR A 84 -4.08 -8.45 0.16
C TYR A 84 -5.06 -7.85 -0.85
N GLN A 85 -5.84 -6.84 -0.45
CA GLN A 85 -6.75 -6.16 -1.38
C GLN A 85 -5.98 -5.38 -2.44
N LEU A 86 -4.91 -4.68 -2.05
CA LEU A 86 -4.00 -4.02 -2.97
C LEU A 86 -3.36 -5.02 -3.95
N LEU A 87 -2.91 -6.17 -3.45
CA LEU A 87 -2.40 -7.24 -4.31
C LEU A 87 -3.43 -7.67 -5.37
N LEU A 88 -4.69 -7.86 -4.97
CA LEU A 88 -5.75 -8.27 -5.91
C LEU A 88 -6.05 -7.21 -6.97
N ARG A 89 -5.87 -5.93 -6.65
CA ARG A 89 -6.06 -4.80 -7.57
C ARG A 89 -4.94 -4.73 -8.63
N MET A 90 -3.72 -5.10 -8.26
CA MET A 90 -2.54 -5.06 -9.14
C MET A 90 -2.34 -6.33 -10.00
N LEU A 91 -3.22 -7.34 -9.85
CA LEU A 91 -3.26 -8.55 -10.70
C LEU A 91 -3.91 -8.26 -12.06
#